data_AF-A0A251UZT6-F1
#
_entry.id   AF-A0A251UZT6-F1
#
_cell.length_a   1.000
_cell.length_b   1.000
_cell.length_c   1.000
_cell.angle_alpha   90.00
_cell.angle_beta   90.00
_cell.angle_gamma   90.00
#
_symmetry.space_group_name_H-M   'P 1'
#
loop_
_entity.id
_entity.type
_entity.pdbx_description
1 polymer ?
#
loop_
_entity_poly.entity_id
_entity_poly.type
_entity_poly.pdbx_seq_one_letter_code
_entity_poly.pdbx_strand_id
1 'polypeptide(L)'
;MDFGYQRRCLLLTVVIFLLQVQLFLAVTLAKTQVPLSSSSSYNTSSRSRRSSSLRGRELLGCDLFKGKWVVDNSYPIYAASSCPYIDSEFDCLKHGRSDTQYLKYSWQPDSCNLPRFNGLDLLSKWKGKKVMFVGDSLSENMYQSLACMLHASAPKAPTFQHKDSLTTLTFQTPEQ
;
A
#
# COMPACT_ATOMS: atom_id res chain seq x y z
N MET A 1 49.21 -17.45 11.66
CA MET A 1 48.07 -16.49 11.65
C MET A 1 48.65 -15.12 11.88
N ASP A 2 48.47 -14.23 10.90
CA ASP A 2 49.32 -13.06 10.69
C ASP A 2 48.86 -11.85 11.51
N PHE A 3 49.70 -11.36 12.43
CA PHE A 3 49.41 -10.24 13.33
C PHE A 3 49.17 -8.91 12.56
N GLY A 4 49.64 -8.84 11.30
CA GLY A 4 49.38 -7.72 10.39
C GLY A 4 47.94 -7.63 9.88
N TYR A 5 47.20 -8.73 9.83
CA TYR A 5 45.80 -8.77 9.34
C TYR A 5 44.83 -8.15 10.36
N GLN A 6 45.02 -8.41 11.66
CA GLN A 6 44.18 -7.81 12.70
C GLN A 6 44.35 -6.30 12.83
N ARG A 7 45.57 -5.77 12.74
CA ARG A 7 45.81 -4.31 12.79
C ARG A 7 45.22 -3.59 11.57
N ARG A 8 45.33 -4.18 10.37
CA ARG A 8 44.70 -3.66 9.15
C ARG A 8 43.17 -3.69 9.23
N CYS A 9 42.59 -4.75 9.80
CA CYS A 9 41.15 -4.87 9.99
C CYS A 9 40.61 -3.88 11.04
N LEU A 10 41.35 -3.67 12.14
CA LEU A 10 41.00 -2.67 13.15
C LEU A 10 41.09 -1.23 12.58
N LEU A 11 42.11 -0.94 11.78
CA LEU A 11 42.23 0.36 11.11
C LEU A 11 41.10 0.59 10.09
N LEU A 12 40.75 -0.43 9.30
CA LEU A 12 39.65 -0.35 8.33
C LEU A 12 38.30 -0.13 9.02
N THR A 13 38.02 -0.84 10.11
CA THR A 13 36.78 -0.68 10.88
C THR A 13 36.69 0.69 11.56
N VAL A 14 37.79 1.22 12.10
CA VAL A 14 37.85 2.59 12.65
C VAL A 14 37.64 3.63 11.56
N VAL A 15 38.27 3.49 10.39
CA VAL A 15 38.09 4.41 9.26
C VAL A 15 36.65 4.40 8.75
N ILE A 16 36.04 3.23 8.60
CA ILE A 16 34.63 3.11 8.20
C ILE A 16 33.72 3.79 9.23
N PHE A 17 33.93 3.54 10.52
CA PHE A 17 33.14 4.17 11.58
C PHE A 17 33.27 5.70 11.58
N LEU A 18 34.48 6.23 11.41
CA LEU A 18 34.71 7.66 11.29
C LEU A 18 34.00 8.24 10.06
N LEU A 19 34.06 7.58 8.90
CA LEU A 19 33.34 8.01 7.70
C LEU A 19 31.81 8.02 7.89
N GLN A 20 31.26 7.03 8.59
CA GLN A 20 29.83 6.98 8.92
C GLN A 20 29.42 8.12 9.88
N VAL A 21 30.24 8.43 10.88
CA VAL A 21 29.99 9.55 11.81
C VAL A 21 30.05 10.90 11.10
N GLN A 22 31.03 11.11 10.21
CA GLN A 22 31.15 12.34 9.42
C GLN A 22 29.94 12.53 8.47
N LEU A 23 29.47 11.45 7.85
CA LEU A 23 28.27 11.49 6.99
C LEU A 23 27.01 11.87 7.79
N PHE A 24 26.82 11.29 8.98
CA PHE A 24 25.69 11.62 9.86
C PHE A 24 25.73 13.09 10.34
N LEU A 25 26.91 13.61 10.70
CA LEU A 25 27.09 15.03 11.07
C LEU A 25 26.77 15.96 9.90
N ALA A 26 27.20 15.63 8.68
CA ALA A 26 26.87 16.43 7.49
C ALA A 26 25.36 16.48 7.20
N VAL A 27 24.67 15.35 7.34
CA VAL A 27 23.21 15.26 7.10
C VAL A 27 22.40 16.02 8.16
N THR A 28 22.86 16.04 9.41
CA THR A 28 22.18 16.79 10.49
C THR A 28 22.37 18.29 10.36
N LEU A 29 23.56 18.76 9.94
CA LEU A 29 23.80 20.18 9.62
C LEU A 29 23.01 20.65 8.38
N ALA A 30 22.72 19.77 7.42
CA ALA A 30 21.95 20.12 6.23
C ALA A 30 20.43 20.31 6.48
N LYS A 31 19.91 19.95 7.66
CA LYS A 31 18.45 20.02 7.95
C LYS A 31 18.00 21.28 8.69
N THR A 32 18.88 22.24 8.98
CA THR A 32 18.50 23.50 9.65
C THR A 32 18.05 24.59 8.68
N GLN A 33 17.06 24.30 7.83
CA GLN A 33 16.29 25.34 7.16
C GLN A 33 14.87 24.88 6.84
N VAL A 34 14.00 24.91 7.84
CA VAL A 34 12.55 24.94 7.65
C VAL A 34 12.13 26.40 7.66
N PRO A 35 11.79 27.03 6.52
CA PRO A 35 11.17 28.34 6.55
C PRO A 35 9.71 28.22 7.03
N LEU A 36 9.40 28.92 8.11
CA LEU A 36 8.05 29.11 8.64
C LEU A 36 7.30 30.07 7.70
N SER A 37 6.56 29.52 6.73
CA SER A 37 5.69 30.32 5.85
C SER A 37 4.41 30.71 6.59
N SER A 38 4.24 32.01 6.79
CA SER A 38 3.09 32.72 7.34
C SER A 38 1.77 32.41 6.60
N SER A 39 0.71 32.14 7.35
CA SER A 39 -0.66 32.02 6.82
C SER A 39 -1.15 33.36 6.26
N SER A 40 -1.39 33.42 4.95
CA SER A 40 -2.15 34.51 4.34
C SER A 40 -3.59 34.04 4.11
N SER A 41 -4.54 34.71 4.76
CA SER A 41 -5.98 34.51 4.54
C SER A 41 -6.40 35.16 3.22
N TYR A 42 -6.81 34.35 2.24
CA TYR A 42 -7.43 34.84 1.02
C TYR A 42 -8.95 34.59 1.08
N ASN A 43 -9.72 35.67 1.20
CA ASN A 43 -11.16 35.65 0.95
C ASN A 43 -11.40 35.45 -0.55
N THR A 44 -12.13 34.40 -0.93
CA THR A 44 -12.55 34.20 -2.32
C THR A 44 -14.05 33.99 -2.39
N SER A 45 -14.76 35.01 -2.83
CA SER A 45 -16.17 35.01 -3.16
C SER A 45 -16.44 34.40 -4.54
N SER A 46 -17.33 33.40 -4.57
CA SER A 46 -18.19 32.91 -5.67
C SER A 46 -17.58 32.54 -7.04
N ARG A 47 -17.75 31.28 -7.48
CA ARG A 47 -18.64 30.91 -8.61
C ARG A 47 -18.64 29.39 -8.82
N SER A 48 -19.83 28.78 -8.72
CA SER A 48 -20.08 27.38 -9.10
C SER A 48 -19.76 27.16 -10.58
N ARG A 49 -18.83 26.25 -10.87
CA ARG A 49 -18.73 25.57 -12.17
C ARG A 49 -18.64 24.07 -11.90
N ARG A 50 -19.75 23.37 -12.16
CA ARG A 50 -19.79 21.91 -12.26
C ARG A 50 -18.91 21.49 -13.45
N SER A 51 -17.81 20.81 -13.18
CA SER A 51 -17.06 20.04 -14.16
C SER A 51 -16.79 18.65 -13.57
N SER A 52 -17.43 17.65 -14.17
CA SER A 52 -17.38 16.24 -13.80
C SER A 52 -16.06 15.61 -14.25
N SER A 53 -14.99 15.90 -13.51
CA SER A 53 -13.76 15.10 -13.55
C SER A 53 -13.33 14.81 -12.12
N LEU A 54 -13.43 13.55 -11.69
CA LEU A 54 -12.88 13.03 -10.44
C LEU A 54 -11.34 13.11 -10.51
N ARG A 55 -10.78 14.31 -10.36
CA ARG A 55 -9.37 14.53 -10.02
C ARG A 55 -9.29 14.51 -8.50
N GLY A 56 -8.44 13.64 -7.96
CA GLY A 56 -8.21 13.39 -6.53
C GLY A 56 -7.70 14.61 -5.75
N ARG A 57 -8.50 15.66 -5.66
CA ARG A 57 -8.47 16.65 -4.59
C ARG A 57 -9.77 16.43 -3.84
N GLU A 58 -9.68 16.02 -2.57
CA GLU A 58 -10.79 15.99 -1.60
C GLU A 58 -12.16 15.61 -2.18
N LEU A 59 -12.67 14.44 -1.82
CA LEU A 59 -14.09 14.38 -1.49
C LEU A 59 -14.32 15.53 -0.51
N LEU A 60 -14.84 16.68 -0.95
CA LEU A 60 -14.81 17.98 -0.25
C LEU A 60 -15.13 17.84 1.25
N GLY A 61 -14.09 17.72 2.10
CA GLY A 61 -14.22 17.53 3.55
C GLY A 61 -14.03 16.12 4.13
N CYS A 62 -13.75 15.06 3.34
CA CYS A 62 -13.46 13.72 3.85
C CYS A 62 -11.97 13.37 3.83
N ASP A 63 -11.37 13.40 5.01
CA ASP A 63 -10.03 12.84 5.25
C ASP A 63 -10.13 11.32 5.42
N LEU A 64 -9.61 10.57 4.44
CA LEU A 64 -9.64 9.11 4.43
C LEU A 64 -8.65 8.48 5.42
N PHE A 65 -7.68 9.24 5.91
CA PHE A 65 -6.60 8.76 6.79
C PHE A 65 -6.90 8.99 8.27
N LYS A 66 -7.96 9.75 8.58
CA LYS A 66 -8.44 10.00 9.94
C LYS A 66 -9.77 9.29 10.20
N GLY A 67 -9.77 8.43 11.20
CA GLY A 67 -10.91 7.57 11.50
C GLY A 67 -10.59 6.56 12.59
N LYS A 68 -11.36 5.48 12.59
CA LYS A 68 -11.21 4.38 13.54
C LYS A 68 -11.52 3.03 12.92
N TRP A 69 -10.96 1.99 13.50
CA TRP A 69 -11.34 0.62 13.19
C TRP A 69 -12.67 0.28 13.87
N VAL A 70 -13.61 -0.28 13.11
CA VAL A 70 -14.91 -0.75 13.60
C VAL A 70 -15.08 -2.23 13.26
N VAL A 71 -15.82 -2.95 14.10
CA VAL A 71 -16.16 -4.36 13.82
C VAL A 71 -17.32 -4.41 12.83
N ASP A 72 -17.14 -5.22 11.80
CA ASP A 72 -18.09 -5.39 10.72
C ASP A 72 -18.31 -6.88 10.41
N ASN A 73 -19.53 -7.32 10.60
CA ASN A 73 -19.89 -8.73 10.45
C ASN A 73 -19.90 -9.20 8.98
N SER A 74 -19.93 -8.27 8.01
CA SER A 74 -19.87 -8.65 6.59
C SER A 74 -18.46 -9.00 6.10
N TYR A 75 -17.42 -8.70 6.88
CA TYR A 75 -16.04 -9.07 6.56
C TYR A 75 -15.72 -10.54 6.90
N PRO A 76 -14.67 -11.15 6.34
CA PRO A 76 -13.72 -10.57 5.39
C PRO A 76 -14.27 -10.51 3.96
N ILE A 77 -13.71 -9.62 3.13
CA ILE A 77 -14.09 -9.44 1.71
C ILE A 77 -13.68 -10.67 0.86
N TYR A 78 -12.67 -11.42 1.31
CA TYR A 78 -12.23 -12.68 0.71
C TYR A 78 -11.72 -13.63 1.81
N ALA A 79 -11.74 -14.93 1.54
CA ALA A 79 -11.05 -15.91 2.37
C ALA A 79 -9.66 -16.19 1.79
N ALA A 80 -8.60 -16.01 2.60
CA ALA A 80 -7.22 -16.24 2.18
C ALA A 80 -7.04 -17.65 1.59
N SER A 81 -7.57 -18.66 2.27
CA SER A 81 -7.48 -20.07 1.86
C SER A 81 -8.15 -20.41 0.51
N SER A 82 -9.07 -19.56 0.04
CA SER A 82 -9.72 -19.73 -1.28
C SER A 82 -9.00 -18.99 -2.42
N CYS A 83 -8.02 -18.15 -2.10
CA CYS A 83 -7.33 -17.35 -3.09
C CYS A 83 -6.09 -18.08 -3.62
N PRO A 84 -5.97 -18.32 -4.93
CA PRO A 84 -4.81 -19.01 -5.50
C PRO A 84 -3.57 -18.12 -5.66
N TYR A 85 -3.66 -16.82 -5.38
CA TYR A 85 -2.59 -15.84 -5.59
C TYR A 85 -1.91 -15.37 -4.29
N ILE A 86 -2.44 -15.78 -3.15
CA ILE A 86 -1.89 -15.38 -1.86
C ILE A 86 -0.76 -16.34 -1.49
N ASP A 87 0.40 -15.79 -1.15
CA ASP A 87 1.49 -16.58 -0.64
C ASP A 87 1.12 -17.18 0.72
N SER A 88 1.69 -18.35 1.01
CA SER A 88 1.38 -19.10 2.21
C SER A 88 1.66 -18.29 3.48
N GLU A 89 2.72 -17.48 3.43
CA GLU A 89 3.22 -16.58 4.45
C GLU A 89 2.17 -15.55 4.90
N PHE A 90 1.18 -15.24 4.06
CA PHE A 90 0.09 -14.32 4.36
C PHE A 90 -1.23 -15.02 4.76
N ASP A 91 -1.29 -16.36 4.71
CA ASP A 91 -2.43 -17.14 5.21
C ASP A 91 -2.22 -17.55 6.67
N CYS A 92 -2.58 -16.66 7.60
CA CYS A 92 -2.40 -16.90 9.04
C CYS A 92 -3.27 -18.06 9.57
N LEU A 93 -4.47 -18.27 9.01
CA LEU A 93 -5.37 -19.33 9.46
C LEU A 93 -4.78 -20.71 9.11
N LYS A 94 -4.21 -20.84 7.91
CA LYS A 94 -3.46 -22.02 7.50
C LYS A 94 -2.26 -22.32 8.41
N HIS A 95 -1.64 -21.28 8.97
CA HIS A 95 -0.49 -21.39 9.88
C HIS A 95 -0.86 -21.42 11.37
N GLY A 96 -2.09 -21.82 11.70
CA GLY A 96 -2.48 -22.18 13.06
C GLY A 96 -2.99 -21.03 13.93
N ARG A 97 -3.18 -19.84 13.37
CA ARG A 97 -3.90 -18.77 14.08
C ARG A 97 -5.38 -19.15 14.24
N SER A 98 -5.86 -19.22 15.48
CA SER A 98 -7.22 -19.66 15.79
C SER A 98 -8.23 -18.52 15.98
N ASP A 99 -7.77 -17.32 16.36
CA ASP A 99 -8.64 -16.15 16.49
C ASP A 99 -8.99 -15.57 15.11
N THR A 100 -10.24 -15.19 14.90
CA THR A 100 -10.75 -14.69 13.60
C THR A 100 -11.27 -13.26 13.67
N GLN A 101 -11.26 -12.65 14.85
CA GLN A 101 -11.78 -11.30 15.10
C GLN A 101 -10.99 -10.24 14.31
N TYR A 102 -9.70 -10.48 14.07
CA TYR A 102 -8.86 -9.58 13.28
C TYR A 102 -9.36 -9.41 11.83
N LEU A 103 -10.04 -10.43 11.28
CA LEU A 103 -10.60 -10.40 9.92
C LEU A 103 -11.87 -9.55 9.82
N LYS A 104 -12.47 -9.17 10.96
CA LYS A 104 -13.76 -8.46 11.03
C LYS A 104 -13.62 -6.95 11.12
N TYR A 105 -12.41 -6.41 11.13
CA TYR A 105 -12.19 -4.98 11.23
C TYR A 105 -12.32 -4.28 9.87
N SER A 106 -13.07 -3.18 9.86
CA SER A 106 -13.18 -2.25 8.74
C SER A 106 -12.73 -0.86 9.17
N TRP A 107 -12.04 -0.14 8.28
CA TRP A 107 -11.64 1.24 8.53
C TRP A 107 -12.78 2.20 8.21
N GLN A 108 -13.18 3.02 9.19
CA GLN A 108 -14.24 4.01 9.08
C GLN A 108 -13.66 5.42 9.23
N PRO A 109 -13.57 6.21 8.15
CA PRO A 109 -13.23 7.63 8.25
C PRO A 109 -14.23 8.40 9.10
N ASP A 110 -13.75 9.43 9.81
CA ASP A 110 -14.60 10.25 10.69
C ASP A 110 -15.59 11.12 9.89
N SER A 111 -15.13 11.62 8.75
CA SER A 111 -15.84 12.66 7.99
C SER A 111 -16.72 12.12 6.85
N CYS A 112 -16.66 10.81 6.56
CA CYS A 112 -17.53 10.20 5.55
C CYS A 112 -17.63 8.68 5.66
N ASN A 113 -18.62 8.11 4.97
CA ASN A 113 -18.77 6.67 4.81
C ASN A 113 -18.15 6.21 3.49
N LEU A 114 -17.27 5.21 3.58
CA LEU A 114 -16.68 4.58 2.39
C LEU A 114 -17.71 3.67 1.72
N PRO A 115 -17.84 3.71 0.38
CA PRO A 115 -18.64 2.72 -0.33
C PRO A 115 -18.02 1.33 -0.14
N ARG A 116 -18.88 0.30 -0.13
CA ARG A 116 -18.41 -1.09 -0.12
C ARG A 116 -17.61 -1.39 -1.36
N PHE A 117 -16.57 -2.21 -1.19
CA PHE A 117 -15.76 -2.68 -2.31
C PHE A 117 -16.64 -3.47 -3.29
N ASN A 118 -16.56 -3.12 -4.57
CA ASN A 118 -17.20 -3.84 -5.65
C ASN A 118 -16.15 -4.16 -6.71
N GLY A 119 -15.68 -5.40 -6.73
CA GLY A 119 -14.61 -5.82 -7.65
C GLY A 119 -15.03 -5.76 -9.12
N LEU A 120 -16.31 -6.02 -9.44
CA LEU A 120 -16.81 -5.95 -10.82
C LEU A 120 -16.82 -4.51 -11.35
N ASP A 121 -17.22 -3.55 -10.52
CA ASP A 121 -17.14 -2.12 -10.86
C ASP A 121 -15.70 -1.66 -11.05
N LEU A 122 -14.78 -2.11 -10.17
CA LEU A 122 -13.35 -1.81 -10.32
C LEU A 122 -12.79 -2.38 -11.63
N LEU A 123 -13.07 -3.65 -11.94
CA LEU A 123 -12.63 -4.30 -13.19
C LEU A 123 -13.20 -3.60 -14.43
N SER A 124 -14.46 -3.18 -14.39
CA SER A 124 -15.08 -2.41 -15.47
C SER A 124 -14.35 -1.09 -15.72
N LYS A 125 -14.04 -0.34 -14.65
CA LYS A 125 -13.28 0.91 -14.73
C LYS A 125 -11.83 0.71 -15.18
N TRP A 126 -11.25 -0.45 -14.88
CA TRP A 126 -9.88 -0.81 -15.23
C TRP A 126 -9.76 -1.58 -16.54
N LYS A 127 -10.85 -1.80 -17.27
CA LYS A 127 -10.83 -2.46 -18.58
C LYS A 127 -9.82 -1.80 -19.53
N GLY A 128 -8.94 -2.60 -20.12
CA GLY A 128 -7.89 -2.15 -21.03
C GLY A 128 -6.74 -1.37 -20.36
N LYS A 129 -6.69 -1.32 -19.02
CA LYS A 129 -5.62 -0.68 -18.26
C LYS A 129 -4.67 -1.72 -17.66
N LYS A 130 -3.44 -1.30 -17.40
CA LYS A 130 -2.44 -2.08 -16.65
C LYS A 130 -2.07 -1.29 -15.41
N VAL A 131 -2.12 -1.93 -14.25
CA VAL A 131 -1.71 -1.37 -12.97
C VAL A 131 -0.57 -2.24 -12.45
N MET A 132 0.51 -1.60 -11.99
CA MET A 132 1.69 -2.28 -11.48
C MET A 132 1.99 -1.77 -10.07
N PHE A 133 2.19 -2.70 -9.14
CA PHE A 133 2.69 -2.41 -7.81
C PHE A 133 4.22 -2.53 -7.85
N VAL A 134 4.92 -1.50 -7.37
CA VAL A 134 6.39 -1.44 -7.34
C VAL A 134 6.81 -1.08 -5.92
N GLY A 135 7.64 -1.91 -5.30
CA GLY A 135 8.15 -1.67 -3.96
C GLY A 135 8.78 -2.92 -3.37
N ASP A 136 8.70 -3.03 -2.05
CA ASP A 136 9.21 -4.15 -1.27
C ASP A 136 8.11 -5.19 -1.00
N SER A 137 8.34 -6.05 0.00
CA SER A 137 7.41 -7.09 0.42
C SER A 137 6.05 -6.55 0.90
N LEU A 138 5.95 -5.30 1.35
CA LEU A 138 4.67 -4.69 1.71
C LEU A 138 3.84 -4.38 0.47
N SER A 139 4.48 -3.90 -0.60
CA SER A 139 3.81 -3.68 -1.89
C SER A 139 3.30 -4.99 -2.49
N GLU A 140 4.06 -6.09 -2.34
CA GLU A 140 3.63 -7.43 -2.77
C GLU A 140 2.40 -7.90 -1.97
N ASN A 141 2.41 -7.73 -0.64
CA ASN A 141 1.25 -8.06 0.19
C ASN A 141 -0.02 -7.28 -0.24
N MET A 142 0.11 -5.98 -0.50
CA MET A 142 -0.99 -5.14 -0.99
C MET A 142 -1.53 -5.62 -2.35
N TYR A 143 -0.62 -5.97 -3.28
CA TYR A 143 -0.97 -6.51 -4.58
C TYR A 143 -1.78 -7.82 -4.44
N GLN A 144 -1.28 -8.77 -3.65
CA GLN A 144 -1.93 -10.06 -3.45
C GLN A 144 -3.31 -9.90 -2.78
N SER A 145 -3.44 -9.00 -1.80
CA SER A 145 -4.73 -8.69 -1.19
C SER A 145 -5.75 -8.19 -2.23
N LEU A 146 -5.34 -7.26 -3.11
CA LEU A 146 -6.20 -6.78 -4.19
C LEU A 146 -6.54 -7.88 -5.19
N ALA A 147 -5.57 -8.70 -5.59
CA ALA A 147 -5.78 -9.84 -6.47
C ALA A 147 -6.84 -10.81 -5.91
N CYS A 148 -6.79 -11.10 -4.61
CA CYS A 148 -7.78 -11.96 -3.95
C CYS A 148 -9.17 -11.33 -3.85
N MET A 149 -9.26 -10.03 -3.56
CA MET A 149 -10.54 -9.31 -3.58
C MET A 149 -11.21 -9.33 -4.96
N LEU A 150 -10.41 -9.16 -6.02
CA LEU A 150 -10.87 -9.25 -7.40
C LEU A 150 -11.28 -10.68 -7.77
N HIS A 151 -10.49 -11.68 -7.37
CA HIS A 151 -10.80 -13.10 -7.58
C HIS A 151 -12.12 -13.49 -6.91
N ALA A 152 -12.34 -13.06 -5.66
CA ALA A 152 -13.60 -13.32 -4.94
C ALA A 152 -14.82 -12.70 -5.66
N SER A 153 -14.63 -11.57 -6.34
CA SER A 153 -15.69 -10.90 -7.11
C SER A 153 -15.89 -11.51 -8.50
N ALA A 154 -14.83 -12.01 -9.12
CA ALA A 154 -14.80 -12.58 -10.47
C ALA A 154 -13.91 -13.84 -10.50
N PRO A 155 -14.41 -14.99 -10.01
CA PRO A 155 -13.60 -16.21 -9.89
C PRO A 155 -13.24 -16.84 -11.24
N LYS A 156 -13.94 -16.45 -12.32
CA LYS A 156 -13.72 -16.97 -13.67
C LYS A 156 -12.67 -16.13 -14.41
N ALA A 157 -11.62 -16.82 -14.86
CA ALA A 157 -10.65 -16.38 -15.88
C ALA A 157 -9.67 -15.22 -15.58
N PRO A 158 -9.03 -15.14 -14.40
CA PRO A 158 -7.71 -14.52 -14.31
C PRO A 158 -6.61 -15.42 -14.91
N THR A 159 -5.86 -14.93 -15.90
CA THR A 159 -4.59 -15.54 -16.31
C THR A 159 -3.50 -15.11 -15.34
N PHE A 160 -2.87 -16.06 -14.65
CA PHE A 160 -1.75 -15.83 -13.75
C PHE A 160 -0.44 -16.24 -14.44
N GLN A 161 0.50 -15.31 -14.53
CA GLN A 161 1.82 -15.56 -15.10
C GLN A 161 2.88 -15.01 -14.15
N HIS A 162 3.76 -15.89 -13.70
CA HIS A 162 4.96 -15.50 -12.96
C HIS A 162 6.15 -15.62 -13.91
N LYS A 163 6.84 -14.51 -14.15
CA LYS A 163 8.02 -14.46 -15.01
C LYS A 163 9.11 -13.67 -14.29
N ASP A 164 10.19 -14.34 -13.91
CA ASP A 164 11.29 -13.78 -13.15
C ASP A 164 10.78 -13.09 -11.86
N SER A 165 11.06 -11.80 -11.68
CA SER A 165 10.56 -11.00 -10.56
C SER A 165 9.20 -10.35 -10.81
N LEU A 166 8.53 -10.66 -11.93
CA LEU A 166 7.28 -10.02 -12.34
C LEU A 166 6.11 -11.03 -12.29
N THR A 167 5.14 -10.75 -11.42
CA THR A 167 3.86 -11.45 -11.37
C THR A 167 2.79 -10.63 -12.12
N THR A 168 2.12 -11.26 -13.08
CA THR A 168 1.07 -10.64 -13.90
C THR A 168 -0.25 -11.39 -13.74
N LEU A 169 -1.32 -10.65 -13.45
CA LEU A 169 -2.68 -11.14 -13.34
C LEU A 169 -3.58 -10.42 -14.36
N THR A 170 -4.23 -11.18 -15.25
CA THR A 170 -5.09 -10.61 -16.30
C THR A 170 -6.51 -11.10 -16.14
N PHE A 171 -7.44 -10.21 -15.80
CA PHE A 171 -8.86 -10.52 -15.75
C PHE A 171 -9.49 -10.34 -17.14
N GLN A 172 -10.12 -11.40 -17.65
CA GLN A 172 -10.95 -11.30 -18.85
C GLN A 172 -12.35 -10.84 -18.44
N THR A 173 -12.78 -9.67 -18.92
CA THR A 173 -14.21 -9.34 -18.90
C THR A 173 -14.93 -10.23 -19.91
N PRO A 174 -16.06 -10.88 -19.55
CA PRO A 174 -16.91 -11.51 -20.55
C PRO A 174 -17.24 -10.48 -21.65
N GLU A 175 -17.11 -10.88 -22.92
CA GLU A 175 -17.75 -10.13 -23.99
C GLU A 175 -19.24 -10.10 -23.69
N GLN A 176 -19.81 -8.90 -23.74
CA GLN A 176 -21.22 -8.64 -23.52
C GLN A 176 -21.91 -8.49 -24.86
#